data_AF-A0A956EHH8-F1
#
_entry.id   AF-A0A956EHH8-F1
#
_cell.length_a   1.000
_cell.length_b   1.000
_cell.length_c   1.000
_cell.angle_alpha   90.00
_cell.angle_beta   90.00
_cell.angle_gamma   90.00
#
_symmetry.space_group_name_H-M   'P 1'
#
loop_
_entity.id
_entity.type
_entity.pdbx_description
1 polymer ?
#
loop_
_entity_poly.entity_id
_entity_poly.type
_entity_poly.pdbx_seq_one_letter_code
_entity_poly.pdbx_strand_id
1 'polypeptide(L)'
;GERRLPDIEALLRGPMLGPTLAGDGASALPRAWSRVTGAAGSWAAALSLLALGVIGLGAWAAQGAACARHLLGEGAGIAFRGVFLALAALGGSLGLAHILRLSDVSMIVAAELHLIGLCALLPRILSRRPGA
;
A
#
# COMPACT_ATOMS: atom_id res chain seq x y z
N GLY A 1 33.84 19.16 -20.06
CA GLY A 1 32.38 19.22 -19.91
C GLY A 1 31.94 18.10 -19.00
N GLU A 2 32.05 18.33 -17.69
CA GLU A 2 31.78 17.32 -16.66
C GLU A 2 30.28 17.08 -16.52
N ARG A 3 29.86 15.84 -16.78
CA ARG A 3 28.54 15.35 -16.38
C ARG A 3 28.55 15.15 -14.87
N ARG A 4 27.94 16.09 -14.12
CA ARG A 4 27.66 15.91 -12.69
C ARG A 4 26.81 14.66 -12.52
N LEU A 5 27.40 13.63 -11.90
CA LEU A 5 26.64 12.49 -11.39
C LEU A 5 25.67 13.01 -10.32
N PRO A 6 24.38 12.59 -10.34
CA PRO A 6 23.46 12.94 -9.28
C PRO A 6 23.96 12.36 -7.97
N ASP A 7 23.93 13.20 -6.94
CA ASP A 7 24.44 12.94 -5.60
C ASP A 7 23.66 11.80 -4.94
N ILE A 8 24.25 10.59 -4.96
CA ILE A 8 23.62 9.35 -4.47
C ILE A 8 23.30 9.46 -2.97
N GLU A 9 24.05 10.27 -2.21
CA GLU A 9 23.78 10.53 -0.81
C GLU A 9 22.50 11.33 -0.58
N ALA A 10 22.11 12.22 -1.50
CA ALA A 10 20.82 12.92 -1.41
C ALA A 10 19.64 11.95 -1.65
N LEU A 11 19.85 10.89 -2.43
CA LEU A 11 18.88 9.83 -2.69
C LEU A 11 18.67 8.91 -1.46
N LEU A 12 19.71 8.76 -0.64
CA LEU A 12 19.74 7.83 0.51
C LEU A 12 19.47 8.50 1.86
N ARG A 13 19.68 9.82 2.00
CA ARG A 13 19.52 10.56 3.27
C ARG A 13 18.18 11.29 3.42
N GLY A 14 17.36 11.38 2.37
CA GLY A 14 15.98 11.84 2.47
C GLY A 14 15.07 10.75 3.04
N PRO A 15 14.10 11.03 3.93
CA PRO A 15 13.29 9.99 4.58
C PRO A 15 12.35 9.30 3.58
N MET A 16 12.83 8.36 2.75
CA MET A 16 12.05 7.70 1.68
C MET A 16 11.02 8.64 1.01
N LEU A 17 11.36 9.92 0.86
CA LEU A 17 10.56 10.88 0.12
C LEU A 17 10.98 10.67 -1.32
N GLY A 18 10.50 9.58 -1.92
CA GLY A 18 10.55 9.42 -3.36
C GLY A 18 10.03 10.69 -4.03
N PRO A 19 10.45 11.00 -5.27
CA PRO A 19 10.20 12.27 -5.97
C PRO A 19 8.71 12.62 -6.27
N THR A 20 7.75 12.11 -5.50
CA THR A 20 6.31 12.19 -5.76
C THR A 20 5.47 12.64 -4.55
N LEU A 21 6.05 13.13 -3.46
CA LEU A 21 5.24 13.71 -2.37
C LEU A 21 4.88 15.20 -2.57
N ALA A 22 5.45 15.85 -3.58
CA ALA A 22 5.13 17.24 -3.94
C ALA A 22 4.22 17.38 -5.19
N GLY A 23 3.79 16.28 -5.81
CA GLY A 23 2.92 16.31 -6.99
C GLY A 23 2.13 15.03 -7.19
N ASP A 24 1.15 15.05 -8.09
CA ASP A 24 0.29 13.90 -8.44
C ASP A 24 1.12 12.71 -8.95
N GLY A 25 1.64 11.88 -8.04
CA GLY A 25 2.41 10.67 -8.35
C GLY A 25 1.62 9.68 -9.20
N ALA A 26 0.30 9.64 -9.03
CA ALA A 26 -0.62 8.83 -9.85
C ALA A 26 -0.58 9.20 -11.34
N SER A 27 -0.32 10.48 -11.66
CA SER A 27 -0.19 10.95 -13.05
C SER A 27 1.24 10.84 -13.58
N ALA A 28 2.24 10.62 -12.73
CA ALA A 28 3.64 10.56 -13.15
C ALA A 28 3.92 9.32 -14.01
N LEU A 29 3.36 8.16 -13.65
CA LEU A 29 3.54 6.91 -14.37
C LEU A 29 2.87 6.93 -15.76
N PRO A 30 1.58 7.29 -15.92
CA PRO A 30 0.98 7.42 -17.25
C PRO A 30 1.67 8.46 -18.12
N ARG A 31 2.11 9.59 -17.54
CA ARG A 31 2.87 10.63 -18.27
C ARG A 31 4.23 10.12 -18.74
N ALA A 32 5.00 9.45 -17.89
CA ALA A 32 6.28 8.86 -18.28
C ALA A 32 6.09 7.79 -19.36
N TRP A 33 5.09 6.93 -19.21
CA TRP A 33 4.79 5.86 -20.16
C TRP A 33 4.33 6.41 -21.52
N SER A 34 3.55 7.50 -21.52
CA SER A 34 3.11 8.18 -22.76
C SER A 34 4.26 8.72 -23.60
N ARG A 35 5.39 9.10 -22.98
CA ARG A 35 6.58 9.58 -23.71
C ARG A 35 7.24 8.47 -24.52
N VAL A 36 7.07 7.22 -24.13
CA VAL A 36 7.67 6.04 -24.78
C VAL A 36 6.71 5.41 -25.78
N THR A 37 5.40 5.42 -25.47
CA THR A 37 4.39 4.62 -26.18
C THR A 37 3.27 5.44 -26.84
N GLY A 38 3.31 6.76 -26.72
CA GLY A 38 2.27 7.66 -27.21
C GLY A 38 0.98 7.62 -26.39
N ALA A 39 -0.09 8.22 -26.93
CA ALA A 39 -1.36 8.40 -26.22
C ALA A 39 -2.06 7.07 -25.87
N ALA A 40 -1.97 6.06 -26.73
CA ALA A 40 -2.59 4.75 -26.50
C ALA A 40 -2.01 4.05 -25.25
N GLY A 41 -0.70 4.13 -25.03
CA GLY A 41 -0.09 3.55 -23.84
C GLY A 41 -0.47 4.28 -22.55
N SER A 42 -0.74 5.59 -22.61
CA SER A 42 -1.21 6.34 -21.43
C SER A 42 -2.56 5.83 -20.91
N TRP A 43 -3.47 5.45 -21.81
CA TRP A 43 -4.77 4.86 -21.46
C TRP A 43 -4.61 3.46 -20.87
N ALA A 44 -3.73 2.64 -21.46
CA ALA A 44 -3.42 1.32 -20.90
C ALA A 44 -2.88 1.44 -19.46
N ALA A 45 -1.93 2.36 -19.22
CA ALA A 45 -1.39 2.61 -17.90
C ALA A 45 -2.47 3.09 -16.90
N ALA A 46 -3.35 4.00 -17.32
CA ALA A 46 -4.44 4.49 -16.47
C ALA A 46 -5.45 3.37 -16.11
N LEU A 47 -5.82 2.53 -17.08
CA LEU A 47 -6.70 1.38 -16.86
C LEU A 47 -6.05 0.33 -15.95
N SER A 48 -4.76 0.07 -16.11
CA SER A 48 -4.02 -0.82 -15.21
C SER A 48 -3.96 -0.28 -13.78
N LEU A 49 -3.74 1.02 -13.59
CA LEU A 49 -3.77 1.65 -12.27
C LEU A 49 -5.16 1.59 -11.65
N LEU A 50 -6.22 1.80 -12.43
CA LEU A 50 -7.59 1.66 -11.97
C LEU A 50 -7.88 0.22 -11.53
N ALA A 51 -7.53 -0.76 -12.35
CA ALA A 51 -7.71 -2.17 -12.03
C ALA A 51 -6.94 -2.56 -10.75
N LEU A 52 -5.69 -2.11 -10.62
CA LEU A 52 -4.87 -2.33 -9.44
C LEU A 52 -5.51 -1.72 -8.18
N GLY A 53 -6.03 -0.50 -8.30
CA GLY A 53 -6.76 0.17 -7.21
C GLY A 53 -7.99 -0.62 -6.77
N VAL A 54 -8.82 -1.08 -7.71
CA VAL A 54 -10.04 -1.86 -7.42
C VAL A 54 -9.71 -3.21 -6.78
N ILE A 55 -8.73 -3.93 -7.33
CA ILE A 55 -8.27 -5.21 -6.77
C ILE A 55 -7.73 -5.01 -5.35
N GLY A 56 -6.92 -3.95 -5.16
CA GLY A 56 -6.39 -3.57 -3.85
C GLY A 56 -7.51 -3.30 -2.84
N LEU A 57 -8.50 -2.50 -3.19
CA LEU A 57 -9.67 -2.24 -2.33
C LEU A 57 -10.39 -3.53 -1.93
N GLY A 58 -10.60 -4.45 -2.87
CA GLY A 58 -11.22 -5.75 -2.58
C GLY A 58 -10.41 -6.60 -1.60
N ALA A 59 -9.09 -6.70 -1.81
CA ALA A 59 -8.19 -7.46 -0.94
C ALA A 59 -8.17 -6.88 0.49
N TRP A 60 -8.01 -5.57 0.63
CA TRP A 60 -7.99 -4.89 1.93
C TRP A 60 -9.35 -4.93 2.64
N ALA A 61 -10.46 -4.83 1.90
CA ALA A 61 -11.80 -4.99 2.46
C ALA A 61 -12.02 -6.39 3.05
N ALA A 62 -11.54 -7.44 2.35
CA ALA A 62 -11.65 -8.82 2.81
C ALA A 62 -10.80 -9.06 4.08
N GLN A 63 -9.55 -8.60 4.06
CA GLN A 63 -8.63 -8.75 5.19
C GLN A 63 -9.11 -7.98 6.42
N GLY A 64 -9.48 -6.70 6.26
CA GLY A 64 -9.99 -5.89 7.36
C GLY A 64 -11.29 -6.44 7.95
N ALA A 65 -12.19 -6.99 7.12
CA ALA A 65 -13.39 -7.66 7.60
C ALA A 65 -13.07 -8.92 8.42
N ALA A 66 -12.04 -9.68 8.04
CA ALA A 66 -11.58 -10.84 8.81
C ALA A 66 -11.00 -10.42 10.16
N CYS A 67 -10.17 -9.37 10.19
CA CYS A 67 -9.65 -8.79 11.43
C CYS A 67 -10.77 -8.26 12.33
N ALA A 68 -11.76 -7.57 11.77
CA ALA A 68 -12.92 -7.07 12.49
C ALA A 68 -13.73 -8.22 13.11
N ARG A 69 -13.97 -9.31 12.37
CA ARG A 69 -14.63 -10.49 12.92
C ARG A 69 -13.84 -11.13 14.06
N HIS A 70 -12.52 -11.18 13.94
CA HIS A 70 -11.67 -11.75 14.98
C HIS A 70 -11.68 -10.93 16.28
N LEU A 71 -11.70 -9.60 16.18
CA LEU A 71 -11.64 -8.71 17.35
C LEU A 71 -13.01 -8.41 17.98
N LEU A 72 -14.04 -8.28 17.16
CA LEU A 72 -15.35 -7.74 17.56
C LEU A 72 -16.51 -8.75 17.35
N GLY A 73 -16.24 -9.92 16.79
CA GLY A 73 -17.22 -10.99 16.56
C GLY A 73 -17.84 -11.02 15.17
N GLU A 74 -18.62 -12.08 14.89
CA GLU A 74 -19.19 -12.45 13.58
C GLU A 74 -19.86 -11.29 12.81
N GLY A 75 -20.60 -10.42 13.48
CA GLY A 75 -21.33 -9.31 12.86
C GLY A 75 -20.47 -8.12 12.42
N ALA A 76 -19.28 -7.96 13.00
CA ALA A 76 -18.44 -6.79 12.77
C ALA A 76 -17.83 -6.74 11.35
N GLY A 77 -17.70 -7.89 10.69
CA GLY A 77 -17.18 -7.95 9.32
C GLY A 77 -18.06 -7.22 8.30
N ILE A 78 -19.39 -7.29 8.47
CA ILE A 78 -20.34 -6.59 7.59
C ILE A 78 -20.31 -5.08 7.85
N ALA A 79 -20.32 -4.69 9.12
CA ALA A 79 -20.21 -3.29 9.52
C ALA A 79 -18.91 -2.66 8.98
N PHE A 80 -17.78 -3.37 9.12
CA PHE A 80 -16.50 -2.93 8.57
C PHE A 80 -16.56 -2.70 7.06
N ARG A 81 -17.14 -3.64 6.30
CA ARG A 81 -17.27 -3.50 4.83
C ARG A 81 -18.10 -2.27 4.45
N GLY A 82 -19.18 -1.99 5.18
CA GLY A 82 -20.00 -0.79 4.96
C GLY A 82 -19.21 0.50 5.17
N VAL A 83 -18.50 0.59 6.30
CA VAL A 83 -17.63 1.75 6.61
C VAL A 83 -16.50 1.88 5.59
N PHE A 84 -15.84 0.78 5.24
CA PHE A 84 -14.76 0.77 4.25
C PHE A 84 -15.23 1.27 2.89
N LEU A 85 -16.41 0.85 2.42
CA LEU A 85 -16.97 1.31 1.16
C LEU A 85 -17.29 2.81 1.18
N ALA A 86 -17.88 3.30 2.28
CA ALA A 86 -18.15 4.72 2.45
C ALA A 86 -16.86 5.55 2.42
N LEU A 87 -15.82 5.10 3.13
CA LEU A 87 -14.51 5.76 3.13
C LEU A 87 -13.81 5.68 1.76
N ALA A 88 -13.92 4.56 1.05
CA ALA A 88 -13.37 4.42 -0.30
C ALA A 88 -14.04 5.39 -1.29
N ALA A 89 -15.36 5.59 -1.19
CA ALA A 89 -16.09 6.58 -1.98
C ALA A 89 -15.67 8.02 -1.65
N LEU A 90 -15.42 8.31 -0.37
CA LEU A 90 -14.93 9.62 0.09
C LEU A 90 -13.44 9.85 -0.21
N GLY A 91 -12.68 8.79 -0.51
CA GLY A 91 -11.22 8.85 -0.72
C GLY A 91 -10.78 9.85 -1.78
N GLY A 92 -11.59 10.06 -2.83
CA GLY A 92 -11.31 11.06 -3.86
C GLY A 92 -11.38 12.52 -3.39
N SER A 93 -11.98 12.77 -2.22
CA SER A 93 -12.14 14.12 -1.62
C SER A 93 -11.15 14.42 -0.49
N LEU A 94 -10.42 13.40 -0.03
CA LEU A 94 -9.51 13.51 1.10
C LEU A 94 -8.08 13.82 0.62
N GLY A 95 -7.35 14.63 1.40
CA GLY A 95 -5.97 14.99 1.07
C GLY A 95 -5.05 13.77 1.06
N LEU A 96 -4.58 13.38 -0.13
CA LEU A 96 -3.77 12.17 -0.37
C LEU A 96 -2.58 12.05 0.58
N ALA A 97 -1.86 13.15 0.84
CA ALA A 97 -0.69 13.15 1.71
C ALA A 97 -0.99 12.75 3.16
N HIS A 98 -2.19 13.08 3.68
CA HIS A 98 -2.58 12.71 5.04
C HIS A 98 -2.97 11.23 5.11
N ILE A 99 -3.70 10.74 4.09
CA ILE A 99 -4.07 9.33 4.01
C ILE A 99 -2.83 8.45 3.91
N LEU A 100 -1.88 8.81 3.05
CA LEU A 100 -0.65 8.03 2.87
C LEU A 100 0.16 7.96 4.17
N ARG A 101 0.34 9.08 4.88
CA ARG A 101 1.02 9.07 6.19
C ARG A 101 0.31 8.17 7.22
N LEU A 102 -1.02 8.26 7.30
CA LEU A 102 -1.79 7.41 8.21
C LEU A 102 -1.67 5.92 7.83
N SER A 103 -1.69 5.62 6.53
CA SER A 103 -1.49 4.28 5.99
C SER A 103 -0.11 3.74 6.34
N ASP A 104 0.95 4.53 6.14
CA ASP A 104 2.33 4.12 6.44
C ASP A 104 2.50 3.77 7.91
N VAL A 105 2.01 4.63 8.82
CA VAL A 105 2.05 4.36 10.27
C VAL A 105 1.26 3.09 10.61
N SER A 106 0.07 2.92 10.03
CA SER A 106 -0.75 1.72 10.26
C SER A 106 -0.06 0.44 9.78
N MET A 107 0.64 0.51 8.64
CA MET A 107 1.40 -0.60 8.09
C MET A 107 2.63 -0.94 8.93
N ILE A 108 3.34 0.05 9.44
CA ILE A 108 4.48 -0.16 10.35
C ILE A 108 4.02 -0.89 11.61
N VAL A 109 2.96 -0.41 12.26
CA VAL A 109 2.40 -1.05 13.46
C VAL A 109 1.96 -2.50 13.17
N ALA A 110 1.25 -2.71 12.06
CA ALA A 110 0.81 -4.04 11.66
C ALA A 110 1.99 -4.99 11.39
N ALA A 111 3.05 -4.49 10.73
CA ALA A 111 4.24 -5.25 10.43
C ALA A 111 5.04 -5.61 11.71
N GLU A 112 5.21 -4.66 12.63
CA GLU A 112 5.87 -4.89 13.91
C GLU A 112 5.16 -5.97 14.74
N LEU A 113 3.84 -5.89 14.86
CA LEU A 113 3.06 -6.89 15.57
C LEU A 113 3.16 -8.28 14.93
N HIS A 114 3.14 -8.35 13.59
CA HIS A 114 3.35 -9.61 12.88
C HIS A 114 4.76 -10.17 13.10
N LEU A 115 5.79 -9.33 13.05
CA LEU A 115 7.18 -9.75 13.29
C LEU A 115 7.37 -10.28 14.70
N ILE A 116 6.83 -9.60 15.71
CA ILE A 116 6.87 -10.05 17.11
C ILE A 116 6.16 -11.41 17.24
N GLY A 117 4.96 -11.56 16.67
CA GLY A 117 4.23 -12.82 16.66
C GLY A 117 4.99 -13.95 15.97
N LEU A 118 5.61 -13.66 14.83
CA LEU A 118 6.42 -14.63 14.09
C LEU A 118 7.66 -15.05 14.89
N CYS A 119 8.39 -14.11 15.48
CA CYS A 119 9.54 -14.38 16.33
C CYS A 119 9.17 -15.25 17.55
N ALA A 120 8.00 -15.01 18.17
CA ALA A 120 7.51 -15.82 19.28
C ALA A 120 7.10 -17.25 18.85
N LEU A 121 6.59 -17.42 17.63
CA LEU A 121 6.17 -18.71 17.09
C LEU A 121 7.31 -19.51 16.43
N LEU A 122 8.38 -18.84 16.01
CA LEU A 122 9.51 -19.44 15.29
C LEU A 122 10.12 -20.65 16.04
N PRO A 123 10.37 -20.61 17.36
CA PRO A 123 10.89 -21.77 18.09
C PRO A 123 9.94 -22.98 18.02
N ARG A 124 8.62 -22.74 18.07
CA ARG A 124 7.61 -23.82 18.02
C ARG A 124 7.58 -24.49 16.65
N ILE A 125 7.68 -23.70 15.58
CA ILE A 125 7.73 -24.23 14.21
C ILE A 125 9.00 -25.05 14.00
N LEU A 126 10.16 -24.55 14.46
CA LEU A 126 11.45 -25.25 14.34
C LEU A 126 11.51 -26.53 15.18
N SER A 127 10.80 -26.58 16.32
CA SER A 127 10.71 -27.77 17.17
C SER A 127 9.80 -28.87 16.59
N ARG A 128 8.87 -28.54 15.69
CA ARG A 128 8.10 -29.53 14.93
C ARG A 128 8.95 -30.06 13.79
N ARG A 129 9.87 -30.97 14.08
CA ARG A 129 10.50 -31.79 13.03
C ARG A 129 9.40 -32.62 12.33
N PRO A 130 9.29 -32.56 10.99
CA PRO A 130 8.54 -33.56 10.25
C PRO A 130 9.37 -34.86 10.27
N GLY A 131 8.96 -35.83 11.09
CA GLY A 131 9.54 -37.17 11.14
C GLY A 131 10.44 -37.45 12.36
N ALA A 132 9.82 -37.93 13.43
CA ALA A 132 10.35 -38.98 14.29
C ALA A 132 9.27 -40.06 14.39
#